data_AF-A0A6A4HP01-F1
#
_entry.id   AF-A0A6A4HP01-F1
#
_cell.length_a   1.000
_cell.length_b   1.000
_cell.length_c   1.000
_cell.angle_alpha   90.00
_cell.angle_beta   90.00
_cell.angle_gamma   90.00
#
_symmetry.space_group_name_H-M   'P 1'
#
loop_
_entity.id
_entity.type
_entity.pdbx_description
1 polymer ?
#
loop_
_entity_poly.entity_id
_entity_poly.type
_entity_poly.pdbx_seq_one_letter_code
_entity_poly.pdbx_strand_id
1 'polypeptide(L)'
;MNKAVKLPTELEKEEAKKWVEKHSCRAWRDRWCFVNGTLIPLYARPYWYGESYFNRKCHYSLNIQIINLPNLRIIDFSYGHTGSMHDSSVWGGTKIATEHDQILRRR
;
A
#
# COMPACT_ATOMS: atom_id res chain seq x y z
N MET A 1 12.60 10.60 -3.27
CA MET A 1 11.21 10.11 -3.41
C MET A 1 10.13 11.06 -2.87
N ASN A 2 10.39 11.86 -1.81
CA ASN A 2 9.42 12.83 -1.22
C ASN A 2 8.77 13.88 -2.15
N LYS A 3 9.18 13.99 -3.42
CA LYS A 3 8.58 14.93 -4.39
C LYS A 3 7.42 14.32 -5.18
N ALA A 4 7.44 13.00 -5.44
CA ALA A 4 6.52 12.37 -6.39
C ALA A 4 5.24 11.84 -5.72
N VAL A 5 5.36 11.21 -4.55
CA VAL A 5 4.23 10.71 -3.77
C VAL A 5 4.17 11.50 -2.46
N LYS A 6 3.00 12.05 -2.15
CA LYS A 6 2.75 12.92 -1.01
C LYS A 6 1.54 12.43 -0.23
N LEU A 7 1.66 12.50 1.09
CA LEU A 7 0.54 12.26 1.99
C LEU A 7 -0.61 13.24 1.71
N PRO A 8 -1.87 12.82 1.94
CA PRO A 8 -3.03 13.66 1.68
C PRO A 8 -3.13 14.79 2.69
N THR A 9 -3.65 15.92 2.23
CA THR A 9 -4.08 17.03 3.08
C THR A 9 -5.30 16.62 3.92
N GLU A 10 -5.59 17.39 4.97
CA GLU A 10 -6.77 17.12 5.82
C GLU A 10 -8.09 17.22 5.04
N LEU A 11 -8.17 18.08 4.02
CA LEU A 11 -9.33 18.18 3.14
C LEU A 11 -9.51 16.91 2.31
N GLU A 12 -8.44 16.42 1.68
CA GLU A 12 -8.46 15.18 0.90
C GLU A 12 -8.79 13.95 1.76
N LYS A 13 -8.30 13.92 3.00
CA LYS A 13 -8.67 12.87 3.97
C LYS A 13 -10.17 12.93 4.25
N GLU A 14 -10.73 14.10 4.54
CA GLU A 14 -12.16 14.25 4.83
C GLU A 14 -13.05 13.89 3.63
N GLU A 15 -12.64 14.24 2.41
CA GLU A 15 -13.32 13.79 1.18
C GLU A 15 -13.30 12.27 1.05
N ALA A 16 -12.15 11.65 1.29
CA ALA A 16 -12.02 10.18 1.28
C ALA A 16 -12.89 9.52 2.36
N LYS A 17 -12.93 10.08 3.58
CA LYS A 17 -13.80 9.61 4.68
C LYS A 17 -15.29 9.66 4.29
N LYS A 18 -15.74 10.78 3.72
CA LYS A 18 -17.12 10.94 3.23
C LYS A 18 -17.43 9.94 2.13
N TRP A 19 -16.49 9.72 1.20
CA TRP A 19 -16.65 8.75 0.13
C TRP A 19 -16.81 7.33 0.70
N VAL A 20 -15.94 6.93 1.64
CA VAL A 20 -16.00 5.61 2.26
C VAL A 20 -17.30 5.42 3.03
N GLU A 21 -17.72 6.38 3.86
CA GLU A 21 -19.00 6.28 4.56
C GLU A 21 -20.18 6.13 3.60
N LYS A 22 -20.19 6.88 2.49
CA LYS A 22 -21.25 6.82 1.47
C LYS A 22 -21.31 5.49 0.73
N HIS A 23 -20.16 4.84 0.48
CA HIS A 23 -20.07 3.61 -0.32
C HIS A 23 -19.83 2.34 0.52
N SER A 24 -19.82 2.47 1.85
CA SER A 24 -19.73 1.35 2.79
C SER A 24 -20.67 1.59 3.99
N CYS A 25 -20.15 2.01 5.14
CA CYS A 25 -20.95 2.48 6.27
C CYS A 25 -20.14 3.40 7.20
N ARG A 26 -20.83 4.05 8.14
CA ARG A 26 -20.22 4.99 9.10
C ARG A 26 -19.07 4.39 9.91
N ALA A 27 -19.13 3.10 10.24
CA ALA A 27 -18.06 2.42 10.99
C ALA A 27 -16.73 2.35 10.22
N TRP A 28 -16.78 2.45 8.88
CA TRP A 28 -15.60 2.43 8.01
C TRP A 28 -15.10 3.83 7.65
N ARG A 29 -15.76 4.91 8.08
CA ARG A 29 -15.40 6.29 7.75
C ARG A 29 -13.91 6.58 7.98
N ASP A 30 -13.35 6.16 9.12
CA ASP A 30 -11.93 6.41 9.43
C ASP A 30 -10.96 5.42 8.76
N ARG A 31 -11.45 4.44 7.99
CA ARG A 31 -10.65 3.53 7.14
C ARG A 31 -10.64 4.03 5.70
N TRP A 32 -10.24 5.28 5.53
CA TRP A 32 -10.29 6.00 4.26
C TRP A 32 -9.15 5.66 3.29
N CYS A 33 -8.07 5.01 3.77
CA CYS A 33 -6.97 4.51 2.95
C CYS A 33 -7.25 3.11 2.43
N PHE A 34 -6.97 2.86 1.14
CA PHE A 34 -7.04 1.53 0.54
C PHE A 34 -5.64 0.98 0.40
N VAL A 35 -5.47 -0.29 0.75
CA VAL A 35 -4.17 -0.94 0.89
C VAL A 35 -4.22 -2.20 0.05
N ASN A 36 -3.37 -2.30 -0.98
CA ASN A 36 -3.34 -3.47 -1.84
C ASN A 36 -1.91 -3.87 -2.24
N GLY A 37 -1.65 -5.18 -2.21
CA GLY A 37 -0.42 -5.78 -2.68
C GLY A 37 -0.52 -6.11 -4.16
N THR A 38 0.54 -5.85 -4.92
CA THR A 38 0.65 -6.24 -6.32
C THR A 38 2.00 -6.88 -6.60
N LEU A 39 2.01 -7.87 -7.48
CA LEU A 39 3.22 -8.58 -7.88
C LEU A 39 3.65 -8.08 -9.27
N ILE A 40 4.85 -7.53 -9.35
CA ILE A 40 5.48 -7.15 -10.61
C ILE A 40 6.22 -8.38 -11.15
N PRO A 41 5.82 -8.94 -12.30
CA PRO A 41 6.49 -10.10 -12.86
C PRO A 41 7.91 -9.75 -13.31
N LEU A 42 8.84 -10.68 -13.06
CA LEU A 42 10.21 -10.63 -13.56
C LEU A 42 10.32 -11.52 -14.79
N TYR A 43 11.06 -11.05 -15.80
CA TYR A 43 11.27 -11.81 -17.04
C TYR A 43 11.98 -13.14 -16.81
N ALA A 44 12.95 -13.17 -15.90
CA ALA A 44 13.76 -14.33 -15.58
C ALA A 44 14.01 -14.46 -14.07
N ARG A 45 14.43 -15.65 -13.65
CA ARG A 45 14.88 -15.93 -12.27
C ARG A 45 16.07 -15.02 -11.93
N PRO A 46 16.01 -14.24 -10.82
CA PRO A 46 17.17 -13.52 -10.33
C PRO A 46 18.31 -14.47 -9.95
N TYR A 47 19.55 -14.10 -10.29
CA TYR A 47 20.73 -14.90 -9.93
C TYR A 47 20.88 -15.01 -8.40
N TRP A 48 20.76 -13.88 -7.70
CA TRP A 48 20.84 -13.80 -6.25
C TRP A 48 19.46 -14.08 -5.64
N TYR A 49 19.41 -15.03 -4.71
CA TYR A 49 18.19 -15.37 -3.95
C TYR A 49 16.96 -15.68 -4.83
N GLY A 50 17.16 -16.28 -6.01
CA GLY A 50 16.07 -16.48 -6.98
C GLY A 50 14.82 -17.17 -6.44
N GLU A 51 14.98 -18.08 -5.47
CA GLU A 51 13.86 -18.76 -4.81
C GLU A 51 12.97 -17.80 -4.01
N SER A 52 13.54 -16.77 -3.40
CA SER A 52 12.78 -15.76 -2.65
C SER A 52 11.84 -14.94 -3.56
N TYR A 53 12.15 -14.83 -4.86
CA TYR A 53 11.30 -14.14 -5.82
C TYR A 53 10.19 -15.03 -6.39
N PHE A 54 10.28 -16.34 -6.16
CA PHE A 54 9.28 -17.29 -6.62
C PHE A 54 8.04 -17.20 -5.74
N ASN A 55 6.94 -16.73 -6.31
CA ASN A 55 5.71 -16.48 -5.59
C ASN A 55 4.78 -17.71 -5.56
N ARG A 56 3.69 -17.63 -4.78
CA ARG A 56 2.64 -18.67 -4.70
C ARG A 56 1.98 -19.00 -6.05
N LYS A 57 2.06 -18.09 -7.03
CA LYS A 57 1.53 -18.28 -8.39
C LYS A 57 2.55 -18.90 -9.35
N CYS A 58 3.65 -19.43 -8.83
CA CYS A 58 4.73 -20.06 -9.59
C CYS A 58 5.41 -19.13 -10.61
N HIS A 59 5.49 -17.83 -10.32
CA HIS A 59 6.20 -16.85 -11.13
C HIS A 59 7.27 -16.13 -10.31
N TYR A 60 8.34 -15.68 -10.96
CA TYR A 60 9.29 -14.75 -10.35
C TYR A 60 8.69 -13.35 -10.34
N SER A 61 8.68 -12.69 -9.19
CA SER A 61 8.09 -11.36 -9.05
C SER A 61 8.68 -10.55 -7.91
N LEU A 62 8.46 -9.24 -7.95
CA LEU A 62 8.63 -8.32 -6.83
C LEU A 62 7.27 -8.02 -6.21
N ASN A 63 7.22 -7.90 -4.89
CA ASN A 63 6.02 -7.43 -4.20
C ASN A 63 6.10 -5.91 -3.97
N ILE A 64 5.00 -5.22 -4.30
CA ILE A 64 4.78 -3.81 -3.99
C ILE A 64 3.45 -3.69 -3.25
N GLN A 65 3.47 -3.01 -2.10
CA GLN A 65 2.26 -2.56 -1.42
C GLN A 65 1.96 -1.12 -1.84
N ILE A 66 0.75 -0.87 -2.34
CA ILE A 66 0.30 0.46 -2.72
C ILE A 66 -0.79 0.91 -1.74
N ILE A 67 -0.71 2.16 -1.33
CA ILE A 67 -1.76 2.83 -0.55
C ILE A 67 -2.33 3.99 -1.37
N ASN A 68 -3.65 3.98 -1.55
CA ASN A 68 -4.34 4.98 -2.34
C ASN A 68 -5.59 5.52 -1.65
N LEU A 69 -6.00 6.73 -2.07
CA LEU A 69 -7.31 7.30 -1.78
C LEU A 69 -8.38 6.68 -2.70
N PRO A 70 -9.68 6.84 -2.38
CA PRO A 70 -10.78 6.37 -3.24
C PRO A 70 -10.77 6.94 -4.66
N ASN A 71 -10.15 8.11 -4.87
CA ASN A 71 -9.97 8.72 -6.19
C ASN A 71 -8.75 8.18 -6.97
N LEU A 72 -8.22 7.01 -6.57
CA LEU A 72 -7.08 6.32 -7.18
C LEU A 72 -5.73 7.04 -7.04
N ARG A 73 -5.66 8.15 -6.29
CA ARG A 73 -4.38 8.80 -6.03
C ARG A 73 -3.54 7.97 -5.07
N ILE A 74 -2.34 7.58 -5.51
CA ILE A 74 -1.33 6.94 -4.67
C ILE A 74 -0.79 7.97 -3.68
N ILE A 75 -0.79 7.61 -2.40
CA ILE A 75 -0.36 8.47 -1.29
C ILE A 75 0.82 7.91 -0.52
N ASP A 76 1.06 6.59 -0.62
CA ASP A 76 2.20 5.91 -0.03
C ASP A 76 2.37 4.52 -0.68
N PHE A 77 3.57 3.96 -0.60
CA PHE A 77 3.86 2.62 -1.11
C PHE A 77 5.12 2.04 -0.47
N SER A 78 5.23 0.71 -0.49
CA SER A 78 6.41 -0.05 -0.06
C SER A 78 6.83 -0.98 -1.19
N TYR A 79 8.12 -1.03 -1.49
CA TYR A 79 8.69 -1.76 -2.63
C TYR A 79 10.01 -2.41 -2.26
N GLY A 80 10.52 -3.29 -3.13
CA GLY A 80 11.79 -4.00 -2.93
C GLY A 80 11.66 -5.32 -2.17
N HIS A 81 10.43 -5.74 -1.87
CA HIS A 81 10.16 -7.04 -1.26
C HIS A 81 10.13 -8.14 -2.32
N THR A 82 10.57 -9.34 -1.93
CA THR A 82 10.59 -10.48 -2.84
C THR A 82 9.17 -11.02 -3.06
N GLY A 83 8.93 -11.68 -4.19
CA GLY A 83 7.60 -12.18 -4.56
C GLY A 83 6.98 -13.20 -3.61
N SER A 84 7.78 -13.84 -2.76
CA SER A 84 7.30 -14.77 -1.72
C SER A 84 6.85 -14.07 -0.43
N MET A 85 7.15 -12.78 -0.23
CA MET A 85 6.82 -12.08 1.01
C MET A 85 5.31 -11.87 1.19
N HIS A 86 4.87 -12.01 2.44
CA HIS A 86 3.49 -11.74 2.86
C HIS A 86 3.19 -10.23 2.83
N ASP A 87 1.98 -9.88 2.39
CA ASP A 87 1.52 -8.50 2.29
C ASP A 87 1.59 -7.73 3.63
N SER A 88 1.43 -8.42 4.78
CA SER A 88 1.60 -7.82 6.11
C SER A 88 3.04 -7.34 6.38
N SER A 89 4.04 -8.07 5.89
CA SER A 89 5.45 -7.68 6.00
C SER A 89 5.76 -6.48 5.10
N VAL A 90 5.22 -6.49 3.89
CA VAL A 90 5.39 -5.39 2.92
C VAL A 90 4.72 -4.11 3.42
N TRP A 91 3.53 -4.23 4.03
CA TRP A 91 2.82 -3.14 4.70
C TRP A 91 3.67 -2.45 5.77
N GLY A 92 4.43 -3.20 6.57
CA GLY A 92 5.29 -2.66 7.62
C GLY A 92 6.36 -1.69 7.10
N GLY A 93 6.72 -1.76 5.82
CA GLY A 93 7.67 -0.84 5.18
C GLY A 93 7.06 0.48 4.70
N THR A 94 5.75 0.68 4.84
CA THR A 94 5.07 1.91 4.39
C THR A 94 5.24 3.04 5.42
N LYS A 95 5.22 4.29 4.95
CA LYS A 95 5.25 5.46 5.84
C LYS A 95 4.01 5.53 6.73
N ILE A 96 2.85 5.13 6.18
CA ILE A 96 1.59 5.08 6.93
C ILE A 96 1.65 4.06 8.06
N ALA A 97 2.29 2.90 7.87
CA ALA A 97 2.45 1.93 8.96
C ALA A 97 3.41 2.44 10.04
N THR A 98 4.53 3.03 9.64
CA THR A 98 5.59 3.50 10.57
C THR A 98 5.22 4.78 11.32
N GLU A 99 4.43 5.68 10.72
CA GLU A 99 4.02 6.97 11.30
C GLU A 99 2.49 7.05 11.54
N HIS A 100 1.84 5.90 11.76
CA HIS A 100 0.38 5.79 11.84
C HIS A 100 -0.26 6.73 12.87
N ASP A 101 0.39 6.95 14.02
CA ASP A 101 -0.12 7.85 15.07
C ASP A 101 -0.29 9.30 14.60
N GLN A 102 0.58 9.75 13.71
CA GLN A 102 0.54 11.11 13.17
C GLN A 102 -0.43 11.20 11.99
N ILE A 103 -0.46 10.17 11.14
CA ILE A 103 -1.15 10.21 9.85
C ILE A 103 -2.63 9.81 9.98
N LEU A 104 -2.93 8.77 10.77
CA LEU A 104 -4.25 8.17 10.93
C LEU A 104 -5.00 8.65 12.18
N ARG A 105 -4.48 9.70 12.84
CA ARG A 105 -5.03 10.24 14.08
C ARG A 105 -6.53 10.48 13.95
N ARG A 106 -7.30 9.87 14.86
CA ARG A 106 -8.74 10.15 15.00
C ARG A 106 -8.87 11.46 15.78
N ARG A 107 -9.57 12.44 15.20
CA ARG A 107 -10.02 13.61 15.94
C ARG A 107 -11.28 13.25 16.72
#